data_AF-A0A1Y5GUX5-F1
#
_entry.id   AF-A0A1Y5GUX5-F1
#
_cell.length_a   1.000
_cell.length_b   1.000
_cell.length_c   1.000
_cell.angle_alpha   90.00
_cell.angle_beta   90.00
_cell.angle_gamma   90.00
#
_symmetry.space_group_name_H-M   'P 1'
#
loop_
_entity.id
_entity.type
_entity.pdbx_description
1 polymer ?
#
loop_
_entity_poly.entity_id
_entity_poly.type
_entity_poly.pdbx_seq_one_letter_code
_entity_poly.pdbx_strand_id
1 'polypeptide(L)'
;MADEPENQKRFLDRFESTLSKLNQEKNETREMMSTFSSLLTQYLPDGRAPTNNELKDAVEQLKDVHRMAGLLIVAVLPGSALTLPAIYALGRRFGIELLPSAFRKRGIPKDNSEA
;
A
#
# COMPACT_ATOMS: atom_id res chain seq x y z
N MET A 1 0.05 42.44 16.09
CA MET A 1 -0.22 42.10 14.67
C MET A 1 1.08 42.20 13.90
N ALA A 2 1.95 41.21 14.09
CA ALA A 2 3.23 41.03 13.38
C ALA A 2 3.72 39.62 13.76
N ASP A 3 3.53 38.63 12.87
CA ASP A 3 4.22 37.31 12.94
C ASP A 3 3.92 36.34 11.77
N GLU A 4 3.00 36.68 10.86
CA GLU A 4 2.61 35.82 9.73
C GLU A 4 3.76 35.38 8.78
N PRO A 5 4.74 36.22 8.40
CA PRO A 5 5.80 35.80 7.49
C PRO A 5 6.87 34.90 8.14
N GLU A 6 7.07 34.95 9.45
CA GLU A 6 8.05 34.10 10.16
C GLU A 6 7.53 32.66 10.30
N ASN A 7 6.25 32.50 10.66
CA ASN A 7 5.63 31.18 10.78
C ASN A 7 5.56 30.44 9.43
N GLN A 8 5.35 31.16 8.32
CA GLN A 8 5.38 30.54 6.99
C GLN A 8 6.78 30.05 6.61
N LYS A 9 7.83 30.85 6.86
CA LYS A 9 9.22 30.40 6.62
C LYS A 9 9.56 29.17 7.45
N ARG A 10 9.24 29.20 8.74
CA ARG A 10 9.48 28.06 9.65
C ARG A 10 8.71 26.80 9.24
N PHE A 11 7.51 26.95 8.68
CA PHE A 11 6.76 25.83 8.12
C PHE A 11 7.45 25.26 6.87
N LEU A 12 7.88 26.12 5.94
CA LEU A 12 8.60 25.70 4.74
C LEU A 12 9.91 24.99 5.08
N ASP A 13 10.71 25.52 6.00
CA ASP A 13 11.96 24.90 6.45
C ASP A 13 11.73 23.49 7.04
N ARG A 14 10.67 23.34 7.85
CA ARG A 14 10.28 22.04 8.41
C ARG A 14 9.77 21.08 7.35
N PHE A 15 9.03 21.59 6.38
CA PHE A 15 8.52 20.81 5.27
C PHE A 15 9.67 20.32 4.38
N GLU A 16 10.60 21.20 4.00
CA GLU A 16 11.82 20.85 3.26
C GLU A 16 12.69 19.85 4.02
N SER A 17 12.88 20.05 5.32
CA SER A 17 13.59 19.09 6.19
C SER A 17 12.90 17.73 6.25
N THR A 18 11.56 17.71 6.25
CA THR A 18 10.79 16.46 6.23
C THR A 18 10.92 15.77 4.87
N LEU A 19 10.83 16.52 3.77
CA LEU A 19 11.02 15.99 2.42
C LEU A 19 12.43 15.42 2.21
N SER A 20 13.46 16.07 2.76
CA SER A 20 14.84 15.57 2.66
C SER A 20 15.02 14.26 3.45
N LYS A 21 14.46 14.17 4.66
CA LYS A 21 14.44 12.93 5.46
C LYS A 21 13.67 11.80 4.77
N LEU A 22 12.50 12.07 4.19
CA LEU A 22 11.73 11.08 3.43
C LEU A 22 12.49 10.61 2.18
N ASN A 23 13.21 11.51 1.51
CA ASN A 23 14.07 11.13 0.39
C ASN A 23 15.23 10.24 0.81
N GLN A 24 15.81 10.49 2.00
CA GLN A 24 16.83 9.64 2.59
C GLN A 24 16.26 8.26 2.94
N GLU A 25 15.16 8.19 3.70
CA GLU A 25 14.50 6.92 4.06
C GLU A 25 14.12 6.10 2.81
N LYS A 26 13.66 6.77 1.74
CA LYS A 26 13.40 6.12 0.45
C LYS A 26 14.66 5.51 -0.16
N ASN A 27 15.80 6.18 -0.08
CA ASN A 27 17.07 5.66 -0.59
C ASN A 27 17.57 4.47 0.26
N GLU A 28 17.46 4.56 1.59
CA GLU A 28 17.76 3.45 2.51
C GLU A 28 16.83 2.25 2.25
N THR A 29 15.55 2.49 1.97
CA THR A 29 14.58 1.46 1.57
C THR A 29 14.99 0.78 0.27
N ARG A 30 15.52 1.53 -0.70
CA ARG A 30 16.03 0.96 -1.97
C ARG A 30 17.25 0.08 -1.74
N GLU A 31 18.16 0.49 -0.87
CA GLU A 31 19.33 -0.31 -0.51
C GLU A 31 18.92 -1.59 0.22
N MET A 32 18.00 -1.50 1.19
CA MET A 32 17.41 -2.65 1.87
C MET A 32 16.76 -3.61 0.86
N MET A 33 16.00 -3.11 -0.12
CA MET A 33 15.40 -3.93 -1.18
C MET A 33 16.46 -4.63 -2.03
N SER A 34 17.57 -3.97 -2.36
CA SER A 34 18.70 -4.58 -3.07
C SER A 34 19.31 -5.73 -2.27
N THR A 35 19.56 -5.51 -0.98
CA THR A 35 20.06 -6.55 -0.06
C THR A 35 19.06 -7.70 0.07
N PHE A 36 17.78 -7.40 0.23
CA PHE A 36 16.72 -8.39 0.29
C PHE A 36 16.66 -9.25 -0.98
N SER A 37 16.76 -8.62 -2.16
CA SER A 37 16.83 -9.34 -3.44
C SER A 37 18.05 -10.27 -3.52
N SER A 38 19.20 -9.83 -3.01
CA SER A 38 20.44 -10.62 -2.94
C SER A 38 20.37 -11.78 -1.94
N LEU A 39 19.57 -11.63 -0.88
CA LEU A 39 19.27 -12.75 0.02
C LEU A 39 18.27 -13.71 -0.63
N LEU A 40 17.25 -13.22 -1.32
CA LEU A 40 16.28 -14.07 -2.01
C LEU A 40 16.91 -14.96 -3.07
N THR A 41 17.94 -14.51 -3.78
CA THR A 41 18.73 -15.36 -4.68
C THR A 41 19.21 -16.65 -4.01
N GLN A 42 19.49 -16.64 -2.70
CA GLN A 42 19.92 -17.83 -1.96
C GLN A 42 18.77 -18.81 -1.64
N TYR A 43 17.53 -18.32 -1.64
CA TYR A 43 16.33 -19.11 -1.32
C TYR A 43 15.53 -19.51 -2.57
N LEU A 44 15.80 -18.91 -3.72
CA LEU A 44 15.22 -19.33 -4.98
C LEU A 44 15.89 -20.63 -5.48
N PRO A 45 15.14 -21.52 -6.16
CA PRO A 45 15.70 -22.71 -6.78
C PRO A 45 16.91 -22.34 -7.65
N ASP A 46 17.98 -23.13 -7.52
CA ASP A 46 19.21 -22.99 -8.28
C ASP A 46 19.99 -21.69 -8.05
N GLY A 47 19.69 -20.93 -6.99
CA GLY A 47 20.46 -19.73 -6.63
C GLY A 47 20.19 -18.51 -7.54
N ARG A 48 19.15 -18.59 -8.40
CA ARG A 48 18.94 -17.62 -9.48
C ARG A 48 18.35 -16.29 -8.99
N ALA A 49 18.57 -15.24 -9.77
CA ALA A 49 17.92 -13.95 -9.55
C ALA A 49 16.39 -14.03 -9.78
N PRO A 50 15.59 -13.25 -9.02
CA PRO A 50 14.17 -13.09 -9.31
C PRO A 50 13.97 -12.50 -10.71
N THR A 51 13.00 -13.02 -11.43
CA THR A 51 12.57 -12.42 -12.71
C THR A 51 11.76 -11.15 -12.46
N ASN A 52 11.67 -10.28 -13.47
CA ASN A 52 10.82 -9.07 -13.38
C ASN A 52 9.35 -9.39 -13.06
N ASN A 53 8.84 -10.53 -13.53
CA ASN A 53 7.47 -10.96 -13.26
C ASN A 53 7.30 -11.38 -11.79
N GLU A 54 8.24 -12.15 -11.23
CA GLU A 54 8.20 -12.53 -9.82
C GLU A 54 8.31 -11.32 -8.88
N LEU A 55 9.17 -10.35 -9.23
CA LEU A 55 9.26 -9.07 -8.53
C LEU A 55 7.94 -8.29 -8.59
N LYS A 56 7.33 -8.21 -9.76
CA LYS A 56 6.04 -7.54 -9.96
C LYS A 56 4.94 -8.21 -9.14
N ASP A 57 4.90 -9.54 -9.12
CA ASP A 57 3.90 -10.31 -8.37
C ASP A 57 4.11 -10.16 -6.86
N ALA A 58 5.35 -10.15 -6.37
CA ALA A 58 5.68 -9.89 -4.97
C ALA A 58 5.24 -8.48 -4.53
N VAL A 59 5.47 -7.46 -5.38
CA VAL A 59 4.99 -6.08 -5.12
C VAL A 59 3.46 -6.03 -5.10
N GLU A 60 2.78 -6.78 -5.97
CA GLU A 60 1.32 -6.86 -5.95
C GLU A 60 0.80 -7.52 -4.66
N GLN A 61 1.47 -8.57 -4.17
CA GLN A 61 1.15 -9.20 -2.88
C GLN A 61 1.39 -8.27 -1.69
N LEU A 62 2.42 -7.43 -1.75
CA LEU A 62 2.68 -6.42 -0.71
C LEU A 62 1.53 -5.42 -0.57
N LYS A 63 0.80 -5.12 -1.66
CA LYS A 63 -0.40 -4.26 -1.59
C LYS A 63 -1.51 -4.90 -0.77
N ASP A 64 -1.61 -6.23 -0.73
CA ASP A 64 -2.60 -6.90 0.09
C ASP A 64 -2.28 -6.82 1.59
N VAL A 65 -1.00 -6.69 1.97
CA VAL A 65 -0.58 -6.50 3.36
C VAL A 65 -1.12 -5.20 3.94
N HIS A 66 -1.01 -4.08 3.22
CA HIS A 66 -1.55 -2.81 3.71
C HIS A 66 -3.09 -2.81 3.75
N ARG A 67 -3.75 -3.50 2.81
CA ARG A 67 -5.22 -3.63 2.78
C ARG A 67 -5.70 -4.40 4.01
N MET A 68 -5.04 -5.53 4.32
CA MET A 68 -5.31 -6.30 5.52
C MET A 68 -5.03 -5.51 6.80
N ALA A 69 -3.89 -4.81 6.89
CA ALA A 69 -3.53 -4.03 8.07
C ALA A 69 -4.57 -2.93 8.35
N GLY A 70 -4.98 -2.17 7.34
CA GLY A 70 -6.00 -1.14 7.46
C GLY A 70 -7.37 -1.71 7.88
N LEU A 71 -7.79 -2.83 7.27
CA LEU A 71 -9.03 -3.50 7.64
C LEU A 71 -9.01 -4.05 9.07
N LEU A 72 -7.89 -4.63 9.53
CA LEU A 72 -7.76 -5.14 10.89
C LEU A 72 -7.89 -4.04 11.94
N ILE A 73 -7.26 -2.88 11.72
CA ILE A 73 -7.37 -1.73 12.62
C ILE A 73 -8.84 -1.30 12.73
N VAL A 74 -9.57 -1.22 11.62
CA VAL A 74 -10.98 -0.82 11.64
C VAL A 74 -11.88 -1.92 12.21
N ALA A 75 -11.57 -3.19 11.97
CA ALA A 75 -12.39 -4.33 12.38
C ALA A 75 -12.49 -4.50 13.90
N VAL A 76 -11.44 -4.16 14.65
CA VAL A 76 -11.40 -4.27 16.11
C VAL A 76 -12.09 -3.10 16.83
N LEU A 77 -12.52 -2.06 16.12
CA LEU A 77 -13.18 -0.90 16.73
C LEU A 77 -14.66 -1.20 17.05
N PRO A 78 -15.19 -0.67 18.17
CA PRO A 78 -16.64 -0.67 18.41
C PRO A 78 -17.37 0.00 17.24
N GLY A 79 -18.46 -0.62 16.77
CA GLY A 79 -19.20 -0.13 15.60
C GLY A 79 -18.62 -0.54 14.24
N SER A 80 -17.57 -1.38 14.21
CA SER A 80 -16.96 -1.90 12.97
C SER A 80 -17.96 -2.58 12.04
N ALA A 81 -18.98 -3.24 12.59
CA ALA A 81 -20.06 -3.85 11.82
C ALA A 81 -20.80 -2.86 10.89
N LEU A 82 -20.87 -1.58 11.26
CA LEU A 82 -21.46 -0.52 10.43
C LEU A 82 -20.40 0.23 9.61
N THR A 83 -19.24 0.53 10.21
CA THR A 83 -18.21 1.35 9.56
C THR A 83 -17.47 0.61 8.44
N LEU A 84 -17.24 -0.70 8.56
CA LEU A 84 -16.59 -1.49 7.52
C LEU A 84 -17.39 -1.49 6.20
N PRO A 85 -18.71 -1.80 6.18
CA PRO A 85 -19.52 -1.66 4.98
C PRO A 85 -19.53 -0.23 4.40
N ALA A 86 -19.57 0.80 5.26
CA ALA A 86 -19.60 2.19 4.83
C ALA A 86 -18.29 2.61 4.12
N ILE A 87 -17.14 2.28 4.72
CA ILE A 87 -15.81 2.53 4.12
C ILE A 87 -15.65 1.74 2.82
N TYR A 88 -16.09 0.47 2.81
CA TYR A 88 -16.07 -0.35 1.60
C TYR A 88 -16.90 0.27 0.46
N ALA A 89 -18.13 0.69 0.73
CA ALA A 89 -19.00 1.34 -0.24
C ALA A 89 -18.42 2.66 -0.76
N LEU A 90 -17.80 3.45 0.12
CA LEU A 90 -17.12 4.69 -0.23
C LEU A 90 -15.92 4.44 -1.14
N GLY A 91 -15.06 3.48 -0.80
CA GLY A 91 -13.91 3.11 -1.64
C GLY A 91 -14.34 2.69 -3.04
N ARG A 92 -15.36 1.83 -3.14
CA ARG A 92 -15.94 1.40 -4.43
C ARG A 92 -16.46 2.58 -5.26
N ARG A 93 -17.09 3.58 -4.64
CA ARG A 93 -17.59 4.79 -5.33
C ARG A 93 -16.47 5.60 -5.97
N PHE A 94 -15.27 5.59 -5.38
CA PHE A 94 -14.08 6.29 -5.90
C PHE A 94 -13.13 5.37 -6.70
N GLY A 95 -13.54 4.13 -7.01
CA GLY A 95 -12.72 3.17 -7.75
C GLY A 95 -11.54 2.59 -6.94
N ILE A 96 -11.56 2.73 -5.62
CA ILE A 96 -10.53 2.19 -4.72
C ILE A 96 -10.95 0.78 -4.29
N GLU A 97 -10.12 -0.22 -4.61
CA GLU A 97 -10.33 -1.59 -4.17
C GLU A 97 -9.71 -1.82 -2.79
N LEU A 98 -10.59 -1.96 -1.78
CA LEU A 98 -10.23 -2.09 -0.37
C LEU A 98 -10.16 -3.54 0.09
N LEU A 99 -10.84 -4.49 -0.57
CA LEU A 99 -10.78 -5.89 -0.16
C LEU A 99 -9.46 -6.54 -0.61
N PRO A 100 -8.79 -7.31 0.27
CA PRO A 100 -7.63 -8.09 -0.14
C PRO A 100 -8.05 -9.12 -1.19
N SER A 101 -7.09 -9.49 -2.04
CA SER A 101 -7.38 -10.38 -3.17
C SER A 101 -8.05 -11.69 -2.82
N ALA A 102 -7.69 -12.29 -1.70
CA ALA A 102 -8.27 -13.53 -1.18
C ALA A 102 -9.78 -13.43 -0.86
N PHE A 103 -10.30 -12.23 -0.59
CA PHE A 103 -11.71 -12.01 -0.20
C PHE A 103 -12.58 -11.56 -1.38
N ARG A 104 -11.99 -11.34 -2.56
CA ARG A 104 -12.75 -11.03 -3.76
C ARG A 104 -13.45 -12.30 -4.23
N LYS A 105 -14.79 -12.30 -4.27
CA LYS A 105 -15.53 -13.36 -4.99
C LYS A 105 -15.07 -13.33 -6.45
N ARG A 106 -14.59 -14.46 -6.99
CA ARG A 106 -14.63 -14.69 -8.44
C ARG A 106 -16.09 -14.50 -8.84
N GLY A 107 -16.38 -13.45 -9.60
CA GLY A 107 -17.73 -13.23 -10.08
C GLY A 107 -18.23 -14.52 -10.73
N ILE A 108 -19.44 -14.94 -10.39
CA ILE A 108 -20.13 -15.93 -11.21
C ILE A 108 -20.11 -15.35 -12.63
N PRO A 109 -19.62 -16.10 -13.65
CA PRO A 109 -19.66 -15.62 -15.02
C PRO A 109 -21.09 -15.15 -15.28
N LYS A 110 -21.26 -13.92 -15.76
CA LYS A 110 -22.56 -13.55 -16.30
C LYS A 110 -22.78 -14.48 -17.48
N ASP A 111 -23.73 -15.40 -17.31
CA ASP A 111 -24.22 -16.24 -18.38
C ASP A 111 -24.67 -15.30 -19.51
N ASN A 112 -23.92 -15.33 -20.61
CA ASN A 112 -24.31 -14.67 -21.84
C ASN A 112 -25.36 -15.56 -22.51
N SER A 113 -26.54 -15.61 -21.91
CA SER A 113 -27.74 -16.23 -22.47
C SER A 113 -28.84 -15.19 -22.60
N GLU A 114 -28.57 -14.06 -23.26
CA GLU A 114 -29.61 -13.23 -23.90
C GLU A 114 -29.01 -12.50 -25.11
N ALA A 115 -29.18 -13.11 -26.29
CA ALA A 115 -29.47 -12.54 -27.62
C ALA A 115 -28.94 -13.44 -28.74
#